data_AF-A0A849D525-F1
#
_entry.id   AF-A0A849D525-F1
#
_cell.length_a   1.000
_cell.length_b   1.000
_cell.length_c   1.000
_cell.angle_alpha   90.00
_cell.angle_beta   90.00
_cell.angle_gamma   90.00
#
_symmetry.space_group_name_H-M   'P 1'
#
loop_
_entity.id
_entity.type
_entity.pdbx_description
1 polymer ?
#
loop_
_entity_poly.entity_id
_entity_poly.type
_entity_poly.pdbx_seq_one_letter_code
_entity_poly.pdbx_strand_id
1 'polypeptide(L)'
;MRKKRINWVWLLLLIGLALYLFTPLGFHAQVFVNRVLSHNPEPVASRTADIPDLQDWELTDMEGKTFPVISVKGEVTLLNFWASWCPPCVAEMP
;
A
#
# COMPACT_ATOMS: atom_id res chain seq x y z
N MET A 1 -34.34 37.63 -10.10
CA MET A 1 -33.00 37.13 -9.69
C MET A 1 -33.16 36.13 -8.54
N ARG A 2 -33.03 34.83 -8.80
CA ARG A 2 -33.35 33.76 -7.85
C ARG A 2 -32.11 33.50 -6.98
N LYS A 3 -32.04 34.10 -5.78
CA LYS A 3 -30.99 33.81 -4.78
C LYS A 3 -31.10 32.33 -4.43
N LYS A 4 -30.23 31.48 -5.01
CA LYS A 4 -30.09 30.08 -4.59
C LYS A 4 -29.67 30.11 -3.13
N ARG A 5 -30.58 29.73 -2.21
CA ARG A 5 -30.25 29.48 -0.81
C ARG A 5 -29.30 28.29 -0.80
N ILE A 6 -28.00 28.56 -0.80
CA ILE A 6 -26.98 27.53 -0.58
C ILE A 6 -27.31 26.88 0.76
N ASN A 7 -27.50 25.57 0.76
CA ASN A 7 -27.79 24.84 1.97
C ASN A 7 -26.45 24.63 2.69
N TRP A 8 -26.16 25.52 3.63
CA TRP A 8 -24.90 25.56 4.37
C TRP A 8 -24.58 24.26 5.11
N VAL A 9 -25.60 23.47 5.45
CA VAL A 9 -25.40 22.12 6.00
C VAL A 9 -24.70 21.21 4.99
N TRP A 10 -25.12 21.22 3.73
CA TRP A 10 -24.45 20.48 2.65
C TRP A 10 -23.07 21.03 2.35
N LEU A 11 -22.89 22.36 2.43
CA LEU A 11 -21.59 22.98 2.22
C LEU A 11 -20.58 22.52 3.31
N LEU A 12 -20.99 22.54 4.58
CA LEU A 12 -20.17 22.09 5.70
C LEU A 12 -19.90 20.58 5.66
N LEU A 13 -20.89 19.76 5.28
CA LEU A 13 -20.69 18.33 5.08
C LEU A 13 -19.70 18.03 3.96
N LEU A 14 -19.80 18.73 2.83
CA LEU A 14 -18.87 18.57 1.71
C LEU A 14 -17.45 19.02 2.07
N ILE A 15 -17.31 20.11 2.83
CA ILE A 15 -16.01 20.57 3.32
C ILE A 15 -15.42 19.57 4.32
N GLY A 16 -16.21 19.03 5.25
CA GLY A 16 -15.77 18.02 6.20
C GLY A 16 -15.35 16.71 5.52
N LEU A 17 -16.12 16.25 4.53
CA LEU A 17 -15.78 15.08 3.72
C LEU A 17 -14.51 15.30 2.89
N ALA A 18 -14.38 16.48 2.27
CA ALA A 18 -13.18 16.84 1.51
C ALA A 18 -11.94 16.91 2.40
N LEU A 19 -12.05 17.50 3.59
CA LEU A 19 -10.96 17.53 4.57
C LEU A 19 -10.60 16.13 5.06
N TYR A 20 -11.59 15.26 5.28
CA TYR A 20 -11.33 13.87 5.64
C TYR A 20 -10.58 13.11 4.53
N LEU A 21 -10.93 13.35 3.27
CA LEU A 21 -10.28 12.74 2.10
C LEU A 21 -8.89 13.32 1.80
N PHE A 22 -8.65 14.61 2.06
CA PHE A 22 -7.38 15.29 1.77
C PHE A 22 -6.38 15.32 2.94
N THR A 23 -6.77 14.87 4.13
CA THR A 23 -5.88 14.81 5.30
C THR A 23 -5.25 13.44 5.46
N PRO A 24 -4.05 13.34 6.07
CA PRO A 24 -3.42 12.05 6.39
C PRO A 24 -4.27 11.16 7.31
N LEU A 25 -5.32 11.73 7.94
CA LEU A 25 -6.24 11.01 8.80
C LEU A 25 -7.00 9.91 8.06
N GLY A 26 -7.39 10.15 6.80
CA GLY A 26 -8.04 9.13 5.97
C GLY A 26 -7.16 7.92 5.72
N PHE A 27 -5.87 8.15 5.42
CA PHE A 27 -4.89 7.08 5.19
C PHE A 27 -4.69 6.21 6.44
N HIS A 28 -4.50 6.83 7.62
CA HIS A 28 -4.34 6.07 8.87
C HIS A 28 -5.59 5.29 9.27
N ALA A 29 -6.78 5.87 9.05
CA ALA A 29 -8.04 5.17 9.27
C ALA A 29 -8.16 3.93 8.36
N GLN A 30 -7.79 4.04 7.09
CA GLN A 30 -7.77 2.91 6.16
C GLN A 30 -6.79 1.81 6.58
N VAL A 31 -5.59 2.16 7.01
CA VAL A 31 -4.60 1.19 7.52
C VAL A 31 -5.16 0.44 8.74
N PHE A 32 -5.78 1.16 9.69
CA PHE A 32 -6.38 0.53 10.87
C PHE A 32 -7.50 -0.43 10.51
N VAL A 33 -8.42 -0.01 9.62
CA VAL A 33 -9.52 -0.86 9.17
C VAL A 33 -8.98 -2.11 8.46
N ASN A 34 -7.97 -1.97 7.61
CA ASN A 34 -7.35 -3.10 6.92
C ASN A 34 -6.72 -4.09 7.91
N ARG A 35 -6.04 -3.62 8.98
CA ARG A 35 -5.50 -4.52 10.02
C ARG A 35 -6.56 -5.34 10.74
N VAL A 36 -7.77 -4.79 10.90
CA VAL A 36 -8.87 -5.48 11.60
C VAL A 36 -9.61 -6.43 10.66
N LEU A 37 -9.77 -6.06 9.39
CA LEU A 37 -10.58 -6.79 8.41
C LEU A 37 -9.79 -7.72 7.49
N SER A 38 -8.46 -7.76 7.57
CA SER A 38 -7.62 -8.62 6.73
C SER A 38 -7.91 -10.10 7.03
N HIS A 39 -8.70 -10.72 6.13
CA HIS A 39 -8.91 -12.17 6.08
C HIS A 39 -7.89 -12.78 5.13
N ASN A 40 -7.37 -13.96 5.45
CA ASN A 40 -6.42 -14.65 4.58
C ASN A 40 -7.07 -14.93 3.21
N PRO A 41 -6.43 -14.53 2.08
CA PRO A 41 -6.93 -14.87 0.76
C PRO A 41 -6.91 -16.40 0.56
N GLU A 42 -7.90 -16.92 -0.16
CA GLU A 42 -7.90 -18.33 -0.57
C GLU A 42 -6.65 -18.63 -1.41
N PRO A 43 -6.05 -19.83 -1.25
CA PRO A 43 -4.84 -20.17 -1.97
C PRO A 43 -5.11 -20.20 -3.48
N VAL A 44 -4.55 -19.20 -4.19
CA VAL A 44 -4.51 -19.19 -5.64
C VAL A 44 -3.54 -20.29 -6.07
N ALA A 45 -3.99 -21.21 -6.92
CA ALA A 45 -3.15 -22.27 -7.47
C ALA A 45 -1.88 -21.66 -8.07
N SER A 46 -0.74 -21.95 -7.46
CA SER A 46 0.56 -21.43 -7.85
C SER A 46 0.86 -21.93 -9.26
N ARG A 47 0.91 -21.01 -10.23
CA ARG A 47 1.50 -21.32 -11.53
C ARG A 47 2.98 -21.52 -11.30
N THR A 48 3.52 -22.65 -11.73
CA THR A 48 4.95 -22.81 -11.96
C THR A 48 5.30 -21.87 -13.11
N ALA A 49 5.53 -20.60 -12.78
CA ALA A 49 6.20 -19.69 -13.68
C ALA A 49 7.66 -20.14 -13.75
N ASP A 50 8.22 -20.17 -14.95
CA ASP A 50 9.67 -20.32 -15.13
C ASP A 50 10.34 -19.18 -14.33
N ILE A 51 11.05 -19.55 -13.26
CA ILE A 51 11.78 -18.59 -12.44
C ILE A 51 13.02 -18.19 -13.24
N PRO A 52 13.16 -16.91 -13.62
CA PRO A 52 14.35 -16.47 -14.35
C PRO A 52 15.59 -16.64 -13.47
N ASP A 53 16.73 -16.89 -14.09
CA ASP A 53 18.00 -16.88 -13.39
C ASP A 53 18.28 -15.46 -12.85
N LEU A 54 18.44 -15.36 -11.53
CA LEU A 54 18.63 -14.09 -10.82
C LEU A 54 20.12 -13.83 -10.52
N GLN A 55 21.02 -14.64 -11.06
CA GLN A 55 22.45 -14.60 -10.73
C GLN A 55 23.12 -13.26 -11.08
N ASP A 56 22.66 -12.61 -12.15
CA ASP A 56 23.14 -11.30 -12.59
C ASP A 56 22.20 -10.13 -12.18
N TRP A 57 21.24 -10.39 -11.27
CA TRP A 57 20.30 -9.36 -10.85
C TRP A 57 20.88 -8.49 -9.74
N GLU A 58 21.02 -7.20 -10.05
CA GLU A 58 21.42 -6.16 -9.10
C GLU A 58 20.24 -5.27 -8.74
N LEU A 59 20.06 -5.04 -7.44
CA LEU A 59 19.10 -4.11 -6.88
C LEU A 59 19.84 -2.88 -6.32
N THR A 60 19.10 -1.80 -6.09
CA THR A 60 19.62 -0.65 -5.34
C THR A 60 18.94 -0.62 -3.98
N ASP A 61 19.73 -0.53 -2.92
CA ASP A 61 19.21 -0.38 -1.57
C ASP A 61 18.75 1.06 -1.29
N MET A 62 18.23 1.30 -0.08
CA MET A 62 17.72 2.61 0.33
C MET A 62 18.85 3.65 0.50
N GLU A 63 20.10 3.21 0.60
CA GLU A 63 21.29 4.05 0.70
C GLU A 63 21.94 4.32 -0.67
N GLY A 64 21.34 3.81 -1.75
CA GLY A 64 21.84 3.97 -3.12
C GLY A 64 22.98 3.03 -3.50
N LYS A 65 23.27 2.01 -2.70
CA LYS A 65 24.31 1.02 -3.01
C LYS A 65 23.76 -0.10 -3.86
N THR A 66 24.63 -0.68 -4.68
CA THR A 66 24.33 -1.90 -5.42
C THR A 66 24.24 -3.08 -4.47
N PHE A 67 23.09 -3.75 -4.47
CA PHE A 67 22.79 -4.97 -3.74
C PHE A 67 22.62 -6.12 -4.74
N PRO A 68 23.63 -6.99 -4.92
CA PRO A 68 23.53 -8.12 -5.82
C PRO A 68 22.71 -9.25 -5.17
N VAL A 69 21.68 -9.75 -5.84
CA VAL A 69 20.77 -10.78 -5.29
C VAL A 69 21.50 -12.09 -5.00
N ILE A 70 22.62 -12.35 -5.67
CA ILE A 70 23.49 -13.50 -5.38
C ILE A 70 24.02 -13.53 -3.94
N SER A 71 24.08 -12.38 -3.26
CA SER A 71 24.57 -12.27 -1.88
C SER A 71 23.71 -13.03 -0.86
N VAL A 72 22.41 -13.19 -1.12
CA VAL A 72 21.46 -13.93 -0.26
C VAL A 72 21.22 -15.36 -0.74
N LYS A 73 22.04 -15.85 -1.69
CA LYS A 73 21.92 -17.21 -2.21
C LYS A 73 22.17 -18.23 -1.10
N GLY A 74 21.20 -19.14 -0.91
CA GLY A 74 21.25 -20.17 0.12
C GLY A 74 20.53 -19.78 1.41
N GLU A 75 20.03 -18.55 1.51
CA GLU A 75 19.19 -18.08 2.61
C GLU A 75 17.71 -18.12 2.23
N VAL A 76 16.85 -18.46 3.19
CA VAL A 76 15.40 -18.37 3.00
C VAL A 76 15.01 -16.90 3.02
N THR A 77 14.80 -16.34 1.84
CA THR A 77 14.48 -14.91 1.66
C THR A 77 13.02 -14.75 1.26
N LEU A 78 12.30 -13.85 1.95
CA LEU A 78 10.95 -13.45 1.59
C LEU A 78 10.99 -12.12 0.83
N LEU A 79 10.44 -12.10 -0.39
CA LEU A 79 10.25 -10.88 -1.16
C LEU A 79 8.86 -10.29 -0.86
N ASN A 80 8.83 -9.11 -0.25
CA ASN A 80 7.59 -8.38 0.04
C ASN A 80 7.44 -7.18 -0.92
N PHE A 81 6.35 -7.15 -1.69
CA PHE A 81 6.02 -6.04 -2.58
C PHE A 81 5.05 -5.07 -1.89
N TRP A 82 5.50 -3.86 -1.60
CA TRP A 82 4.70 -2.85 -0.91
C TRP A 82 4.94 -1.44 -1.46
N ALA A 83 4.10 -0.50 -1.05
CA ALA A 83 4.27 0.91 -1.35
C ALA A 83 3.74 1.79 -0.20
N SER A 84 4.35 2.96 0.01
CA SER A 84 3.98 3.90 1.08
C SER A 84 2.53 4.42 0.99
N TRP A 85 1.97 4.40 -0.20
CA TRP A 85 0.60 4.82 -0.50
C TRP A 85 -0.38 3.65 -0.56
N CYS A 86 0.04 2.42 -0.29
CA CYS A 86 -0.80 1.23 -0.27
C CYS A 86 -1.29 0.94 1.16
N PRO A 87 -2.53 1.28 1.54
CA PRO A 87 -3.01 1.07 2.90
C PRO A 87 -3.02 -0.40 3.36
N PRO A 88 -3.40 -1.41 2.54
CA PRO A 88 -3.35 -2.81 2.98
C PRO A 88 -1.91 -3.31 3.11
N CYS A 89 -1.00 -2.95 2.19
CA CYS A 89 0.40 -3.35 2.29
C CYS A 89 1.07 -2.78 3.56
N VAL A 90 0.76 -1.53 3.91
CA VAL A 90 1.27 -0.90 5.14
C VAL A 90 0.65 -1.52 6.39
N ALA A 91 -0.58 -2.02 6.31
CA ALA A 91 -1.21 -2.77 7.39
C ALA A 91 -0.51 -4.11 7.67
N GLU A 92 0.08 -4.73 6.65
CA GLU A 92 0.83 -6.00 6.72
C GLU A 92 2.28 -5.84 7.21
N MET A 93 2.82 -4.61 7.23
CA MET A 93 4.11 -4.33 7.84
C MET A 93 4.03 -4.42 9.38
N PRO A 94 5.08 -4.92 10.05
CA PRO A 94 5.12 -5.10 11.50
C PRO A 94 4.97 -3.80 12.30
#